data_AF-A0AAW7XGV6-F1
#
_entry.id   AF-A0AAW7XGV6-F1
#
_cell.length_a   1.000
_cell.length_b   1.000
_cell.length_c   1.000
_cell.angle_alpha   90.00
_cell.angle_beta   90.00
_cell.angle_gamma   90.00
#
_symmetry.space_group_name_H-M   'P 1'
#
loop_
_entity.id
_entity.type
_entity.pdbx_description
1 polymer ?
#
loop_
_entity_poly.entity_id
_entity_poly.type
_entity_poly.pdbx_seq_one_letter_code
_entity_poly.pdbx_strand_id
1 'polypeptide(L)'
;MSRTKKKRPTVGHLDIRISPDKRDKLTEEDSYETRRKRGLEKKKKHKSVYQKVKEAEEAKADSNEQKQPKGGRLAEKIKKMAQQQQAEHNSDSEKG
;
A
#
# COMPACT_ATOMS: atom_id res chain seq x y z
N MET A 1 -67.55 8.14 -29.83
CA MET A 1 -66.15 8.53 -30.11
C MET A 1 -65.27 7.98 -28.99
N SER A 2 -64.48 6.92 -29.23
CA SER A 2 -63.59 6.38 -28.19
C SER A 2 -62.26 7.13 -28.17
N ARG A 3 -61.77 7.48 -26.97
CA ARG A 3 -60.46 8.13 -26.78
C ARG A 3 -59.42 7.07 -26.46
N THR A 4 -58.70 6.59 -27.45
CA THR A 4 -57.56 5.68 -27.24
C THR A 4 -56.34 6.48 -26.79
N LYS A 5 -55.77 6.17 -25.63
CA LYS A 5 -54.57 6.86 -25.13
C LYS A 5 -53.32 6.42 -25.89
N LYS A 6 -52.47 7.39 -26.24
CA LYS A 6 -51.15 7.16 -26.86
C LYS A 6 -50.34 6.19 -26.00
N LYS A 7 -49.95 5.04 -26.57
CA LYS A 7 -48.97 4.12 -25.97
C LYS A 7 -47.56 4.59 -26.34
N ARG A 8 -46.61 4.48 -25.43
CA ARG A 8 -45.20 4.74 -25.72
C ARG A 8 -44.66 3.55 -26.51
N PRO A 9 -43.91 3.74 -27.60
CA PRO A 9 -43.23 2.62 -28.24
C PRO A 9 -42.22 2.06 -27.24
N THR A 10 -42.27 0.75 -27.01
CA THR A 10 -41.20 0.01 -26.33
C THR A 10 -40.01 -0.03 -27.27
N VAL A 11 -39.24 1.05 -27.30
CA VAL A 11 -37.99 1.11 -28.04
C VAL A 11 -37.00 0.16 -27.37
N GLY A 12 -36.61 -0.89 -28.10
CA GLY A 12 -35.48 -1.75 -27.79
C GLY A 12 -35.66 -2.63 -26.57
N HIS A 13 -36.32 -3.78 -26.73
CA HIS A 13 -35.80 -4.97 -26.07
C HIS A 13 -34.45 -5.27 -26.75
N LEU A 14 -33.39 -4.56 -26.34
CA LEU A 14 -32.04 -4.94 -26.72
C LEU A 14 -31.87 -6.36 -26.17
N ASP A 15 -31.61 -7.31 -27.06
CA ASP A 15 -31.20 -8.65 -26.66
C ASP A 15 -30.01 -8.51 -25.71
N ILE A 16 -30.29 -8.76 -24.42
CA ILE A 16 -29.33 -8.66 -23.32
C ILE A 16 -28.11 -9.58 -23.55
N ARG A 17 -28.21 -10.48 -24.54
CA ARG A 17 -27.21 -11.50 -24.89
C ARG A 17 -25.97 -10.98 -25.64
N ILE A 18 -25.98 -9.77 -26.19
CA ILE A 18 -24.83 -9.27 -26.99
C ILE A 18 -23.80 -8.53 -26.12
N SER A 19 -24.23 -7.93 -25.01
CA SER A 19 -23.33 -7.20 -24.12
C SER A 19 -22.70 -8.14 -23.10
N PRO A 20 -21.36 -8.11 -22.91
CA PRO A 20 -20.70 -8.91 -21.89
C PRO A 20 -21.27 -8.62 -20.51
N ASP A 21 -21.33 -9.66 -19.68
CA ASP A 21 -21.85 -9.56 -18.33
C ASP A 21 -20.93 -8.68 -17.47
N LYS A 22 -21.48 -8.17 -16.36
CA LYS A 22 -20.69 -7.33 -15.44
C LYS A 22 -19.48 -8.06 -14.85
N ARG A 23 -19.54 -9.40 -14.78
CA ARG A 23 -18.43 -10.25 -14.31
C ARG A 23 -17.32 -10.30 -15.34
N ASP A 24 -17.66 -10.53 -16.61
CA ASP A 24 -16.72 -10.57 -17.72
C ASP A 24 -16.04 -9.22 -17.92
N LYS A 25 -16.81 -8.13 -17.80
CA LYS A 25 -16.26 -6.77 -17.84
C LYS A 25 -15.29 -6.47 -16.69
N LEU A 26 -15.33 -7.22 -15.61
CA LEU A 26 -14.45 -7.01 -14.47
C LEU A 26 -13.17 -7.83 -14.56
N THR A 27 -13.17 -8.94 -15.30
CA THR A 27 -11.99 -9.78 -15.54
C THR A 27 -11.07 -9.19 -16.61
N GLU A 28 -11.60 -8.41 -17.55
CA GLU A 28 -10.83 -7.74 -18.59
C GLU A 28 -10.04 -6.52 -18.06
N GLU A 29 -8.71 -6.57 -18.13
CA GLU A 29 -7.83 -5.53 -17.56
C GLU A 29 -8.04 -4.12 -18.14
N ASP A 30 -8.47 -4.04 -19.40
CA ASP A 30 -8.69 -2.78 -20.13
C ASP A 30 -10.16 -2.37 -20.24
N SER A 31 -11.06 -3.09 -19.58
CA SER A 31 -12.47 -2.72 -19.52
C SER A 31 -12.73 -1.39 -18.82
N TYR A 32 -13.88 -0.77 -19.12
CA TYR A 32 -14.32 0.45 -18.45
C TYR A 32 -14.45 0.28 -16.93
N GLU A 33 -14.96 -0.87 -16.47
CA GLU A 33 -15.18 -1.12 -15.05
C GLU A 33 -13.87 -1.25 -14.27
N THR A 34 -12.86 -1.90 -14.84
CA THR A 34 -11.52 -2.01 -14.25
C THR A 34 -10.80 -0.65 -14.23
N ARG A 35 -10.88 0.13 -15.31
CA ARG A 35 -10.39 1.53 -15.33
C ARG A 35 -11.07 2.40 -14.27
N ARG A 36 -12.39 2.26 -14.11
CA ARG A 36 -13.16 2.99 -13.09
C ARG A 36 -12.72 2.63 -11.68
N LYS A 37 -12.52 1.34 -11.37
CA LYS A 37 -12.01 0.88 -10.07
C LYS A 37 -10.60 1.39 -9.78
N ARG A 38 -9.66 1.21 -10.71
CA ARG A 38 -8.29 1.75 -10.61
C ARG A 38 -8.31 3.27 -10.40
N GLY A 39 -9.21 3.98 -11.07
CA GLY A 39 -9.41 5.42 -10.87
C GLY A 39 -9.92 5.77 -9.47
N LEU A 40 -10.85 4.99 -8.92
CA LEU A 40 -11.36 5.18 -7.54
C LEU A 40 -10.32 4.85 -6.47
N GLU A 41 -9.42 3.89 -6.73
CA GLU A 41 -8.30 3.55 -5.86
C GLU A 41 -7.21 4.62 -5.89
N LYS A 42 -6.86 5.12 -7.09
CA LYS A 42 -5.88 6.19 -7.29
C LYS A 42 -6.38 7.55 -6.82
N LYS A 43 -7.70 7.76 -6.72
CA LYS A 43 -8.26 8.97 -6.14
C LYS A 43 -7.80 9.08 -4.69
N LYS A 44 -7.00 10.11 -4.41
CA LYS A 44 -6.56 10.45 -3.06
C LYS A 44 -7.78 10.75 -2.19
N LYS A 45 -8.27 9.75 -1.46
CA LYS A 45 -9.26 9.95 -0.41
C LYS A 45 -8.54 10.43 0.84
N HIS A 46 -9.18 11.31 1.59
CA HIS A 46 -8.71 11.65 2.92
C HIS A 46 -8.76 10.37 3.77
N LYS A 47 -7.58 9.92 4.24
CA LYS A 47 -7.47 8.78 5.13
C LYS A 47 -8.25 9.05 6.41
N SER A 48 -8.98 8.06 6.91
CA SER A 48 -9.65 8.16 8.21
C SER A 48 -8.60 8.26 9.33
N VAL A 49 -8.98 8.77 10.50
CA VAL A 49 -8.08 8.85 11.65
C VAL A 49 -7.51 7.48 12.00
N TYR A 50 -8.35 6.44 12.00
CA TYR A 50 -7.94 5.06 12.24
C TYR A 50 -6.88 4.57 11.24
N GLN A 51 -7.08 4.83 9.94
CA GLN A 51 -6.11 4.46 8.90
C GLN A 51 -4.77 5.18 9.08
N LYS A 52 -4.79 6.46 9.47
CA LYS A 52 -3.56 7.21 9.76
C LYS A 52 -2.80 6.65 10.95
N VAL A 53 -3.50 6.24 12.01
CA VAL A 53 -2.88 5.63 13.19
C VAL A 53 -2.24 4.29 12.81
N LYS A 54 -2.97 3.43 12.09
CA LYS A 54 -2.47 2.14 11.64
C LYS A 54 -1.21 2.28 10.76
N GLU A 55 -1.23 3.19 9.78
CA GLU A 55 -0.05 3.46 8.95
C GLU A 55 1.12 4.02 9.76
N ALA A 56 0.86 4.83 10.79
CA ALA A 56 1.91 5.34 11.65
C ALA A 56 2.51 4.24 12.54
N GLU A 57 1.72 3.25 12.97
CA GLU A 57 2.19 2.07 13.69
C GLU A 57 3.03 1.16 12.79
N GLU A 58 2.59 0.90 11.56
CA GLU A 58 3.35 0.14 10.56
C GLU A 58 4.67 0.84 10.21
N ALA A 59 4.65 2.16 9.95
CA ALA A 59 5.86 2.93 9.68
C ALA A 59 6.83 2.94 10.87
N LYS A 60 6.33 2.93 12.11
CA LYS A 60 7.17 2.80 13.31
C LYS A 60 7.79 1.42 13.43
N ALA A 61 7.04 0.36 13.14
CA ALA A 61 7.56 -1.01 13.12
C ALA A 61 8.69 -1.16 12.08
N ASP A 62 8.46 -0.68 10.86
CA ASP A 62 9.47 -0.71 9.79
C ASP A 62 10.71 0.15 10.10
N SER A 63 10.52 1.31 10.75
CA SER A 63 11.63 2.20 11.14
C SER A 63 12.51 1.63 12.25
N ASN A 64 11.97 0.71 13.07
CA ASN A 64 12.74 0.07 14.12
C ASN A 64 13.68 -1.01 13.53
N GLU A 65 13.29 -1.63 12.41
CA GLU A 65 14.10 -2.64 11.71
C GLU A 65 15.10 -2.00 10.73
N GLN A 66 14.80 -0.82 10.18
CA GLN A 66 15.66 -0.14 9.20
C GLN A 66 16.40 1.04 9.82
N LYS A 67 17.68 0.80 10.15
CA LYS A 67 18.80 1.76 10.16
C LYS A 67 18.92 2.64 11.41
N GLN A 68 19.60 2.07 12.41
CA GLN A 68 20.60 2.88 13.09
C GLN A 68 21.54 3.47 12.02
N PRO A 69 21.74 4.80 11.94
CA PRO A 69 22.68 5.36 10.99
C PRO A 69 24.03 4.70 11.24
N LYS A 70 24.63 4.10 10.20
CA LYS A 70 26.02 3.66 10.24
C LYS A 70 26.82 4.91 10.59
N GLY A 71 27.17 5.05 11.87
CA GLY A 71 27.93 6.20 12.34
C GLY A 71 29.16 6.34 11.46
N GLY A 72 29.44 7.55 10.99
CA GLY A 72 30.53 7.81 10.06
C GLY A 72 31.90 7.37 10.61
N ARG A 73 32.98 7.64 9.86
CA ARG A 73 34.36 7.21 10.17
C ARG A 73 34.77 7.36 11.65
N LEU A 74 34.33 8.41 12.32
CA LEU A 74 34.61 8.64 13.75
C LEU A 74 33.97 7.57 14.65
N ALA A 75 32.72 7.19 14.40
CA ALA A 75 32.03 6.18 15.20
C ALA A 75 32.65 4.79 15.03
N GLU A 76 33.09 4.43 13.81
CA GLU A 76 33.83 3.20 13.57
C GLU A 76 35.17 3.19 14.32
N LYS A 77 35.88 4.33 14.33
CA LYS A 77 37.14 4.49 15.07
C LYS A 77 36.94 4.33 16.58
N ILE A 78 35.89 4.94 17.14
CA ILE A 78 35.55 4.83 18.57
C ILE A 78 35.23 3.37 18.92
N LYS A 79 34.44 2.66 18.09
CA LYS A 79 34.16 1.24 18.30
C LYS A 79 35.42 0.39 18.30
N LYS A 80 36.32 0.62 17.33
CA LYS A 80 37.59 -0.11 17.25
C LYS A 80 38.49 0.15 18.47
N MET A 81 38.59 1.40 18.91
CA MET A 81 39.36 1.75 20.12
C MET A 81 38.77 1.12 21.38
N ALA A 82 37.44 1.14 21.53
CA ALA A 82 36.76 0.50 22.68
C ALA A 82 36.98 -1.02 22.70
N GLN A 83 36.91 -1.69 21.54
CA GLN A 83 37.19 -3.13 21.43
C GLN A 83 38.65 -3.47 21.76
N GLN A 84 39.60 -2.63 21.33
CA GLN A 84 41.02 -2.81 21.64
C GLN A 84 41.27 -2.66 23.15
N GLN A 85 40.70 -1.63 23.78
CA GLN A 85 40.80 -1.42 25.22
C GLN A 85 40.19 -2.60 26.01
N GLN A 86 39.05 -3.13 25.58
CA GLN A 86 38.45 -4.32 26.21
C GLN A 86 39.31 -5.58 26.05
N ALA A 87 39.92 -5.79 24.89
CA ALA A 87 40.82 -6.91 24.66
C ALA A 87 42.09 -6.83 25.52
N GLU A 88 42.67 -5.64 25.66
CA GLU A 88 43.82 -5.39 26.52
C GLU A 88 43.47 -5.65 27.99
N HIS A 89 42.33 -5.12 28.46
CA HIS A 89 41.89 -5.29 29.85
C HIS A 89 41.59 -6.75 30.22
N ASN A 90 41.02 -7.52 29.29
CA ASN A 90 40.79 -8.96 29.48
C ASN A 90 42.10 -9.75 29.46
N SER A 91 43.04 -9.39 28.58
CA SER A 91 44.35 -10.06 28.50
C SER A 91 45.26 -9.83 29.72
N ASP A 92 45.09 -8.70 30.41
CA ASP A 92 45.80 -8.41 31.67
C ASP A 92 45.15 -9.14 32.85
N SER A 93 43.83 -9.36 32.81
CA SER A 93 43.09 -10.07 33.86
C SER A 93 43.28 -11.60 33.85
N GLU A 94 43.75 -12.19 32.74
CA GLU A 94 44.08 -13.63 32.64
C GLU A 94 45.55 -13.93 32.97
N LYS A 95 46.39 -12.91 33.21
CA LYS A 95 47.83 -13.05 33.50
C LYS A 95 48.23 -12.74 34.95
N GLY A 96 47.27 -12.39 35.82
CA GLY A 96 47.46 -12.23 37.27
C GLY A 96 46.89 -13.40 38.05
#